data_AF-A0A6D2I7X3-F1
#
_entry.id   AF-A0A6D2I7X3-F1
#
_cell.length_a   1.000
_cell.length_b   1.000
_cell.length_c   1.000
_cell.angle_alpha   90.00
_cell.angle_beta   90.00
_cell.angle_gamma   90.00
#
_symmetry.space_group_name_H-M   'P 1'
#
loop_
_entity.id
_entity.type
_entity.pdbx_description
1 polymer ?
#
loop_
_entity_poly.entity_id
_entity_poly.type
_entity_poly.pdbx_seq_one_letter_code
_entity_poly.pdbx_strand_id
1 'polypeptide(L)'
;MDRLQRTFSDISHQLSTDTILTKEPSPAATATTLLSLAAITEVEDAKCECCGMSEECTPEYINRVRSKYSGKLICGLCSDAVEEEIEKMSNSEVVVEKRREEAVKIHMGACARFNKLGRSYPVLYQAEAVKEMLKKRSKKIIRDTKSSEKGGLARSSSCMPALAKELKDQLDRPNIKQMSEKRVMEIAEGSNVGVREVMGMLKTYKRKRQRRGWRLRISLRRRQQTYGNGFSL
;
A
#
# COMPACT_ATOMS: atom_id res chain seq x y z
N MET A 1 -2.93 40.17 5.37
CA MET A 1 -4.32 39.77 5.67
C MET A 1 -4.98 39.62 4.32
N ASP A 2 -5.05 38.41 3.78
CA ASP A 2 -5.63 38.19 2.46
C ASP A 2 -6.74 37.15 2.58
N ARG A 3 -7.96 37.68 2.68
CA ARG A 3 -9.20 36.93 2.69
C ARG A 3 -9.51 36.59 1.24
N LEU A 4 -9.17 35.38 0.79
CA LEU A 4 -9.66 34.89 -0.50
C LEU A 4 -11.19 34.85 -0.45
N GLN A 5 -11.83 35.85 -1.08
CA GLN A 5 -13.26 35.85 -1.30
C GLN A 5 -13.57 34.85 -2.42
N ARG A 6 -14.40 33.85 -2.10
CA ARG A 6 -14.92 32.93 -3.12
C ARG A 6 -15.82 33.71 -4.06
N THR A 7 -15.55 33.65 -5.36
CA THR A 7 -16.46 34.11 -6.39
C THR A 7 -17.71 33.23 -6.35
N PHE A 8 -18.84 33.79 -5.93
CA PHE A 8 -20.13 33.14 -6.04
C PHE A 8 -20.61 33.29 -7.49
N SER A 9 -21.09 32.20 -8.08
CA SER A 9 -21.72 32.21 -9.40
C SER A 9 -23.22 32.44 -9.23
N ASP A 10 -23.78 33.42 -9.95
CA ASP A 10 -25.18 33.91 -9.87
C ASP A 10 -26.24 32.92 -10.41
N ILE A 11 -25.98 31.62 -10.38
CA ILE A 11 -26.94 30.60 -10.84
C ILE A 11 -27.96 30.27 -9.73
N SER A 12 -27.66 30.59 -8.47
CA SER A 12 -28.50 30.20 -7.34
C SER A 12 -29.83 30.97 -7.23
N HIS A 13 -30.01 32.08 -7.98
CA HIS A 13 -31.17 32.95 -7.80
C HIS A 13 -32.27 32.81 -8.87
N GLN A 14 -32.06 32.02 -9.92
CA GLN A 14 -33.07 31.82 -10.98
C GLN A 14 -34.02 30.63 -10.70
N LEU A 15 -33.66 29.71 -9.81
CA LEU A 15 -34.52 28.56 -9.47
C LEU A 15 -35.65 28.90 -8.47
N SER A 16 -35.59 30.06 -7.81
CA SER A 16 -36.60 30.46 -6.83
C SER A 16 -37.71 31.35 -7.41
N THR A 17 -37.53 31.89 -8.62
CA THR A 17 -38.49 32.80 -9.26
C THR A 17 -39.44 32.10 -10.22
N ASP A 18 -39.06 30.94 -10.78
CA ASP A 18 -39.93 30.18 -11.69
C ASP A 18 -41.03 29.39 -10.96
N THR A 19 -41.01 29.36 -9.62
CA THR A 19 -41.97 28.60 -8.81
C THR A 19 -43.19 29.41 -8.33
N ILE A 20 -43.29 30.72 -8.59
CA ILE A 20 -44.32 31.58 -7.94
C ILE A 20 -45.28 32.31 -8.92
N LEU A 21 -45.10 32.24 -10.24
CA LEU A 21 -45.94 33.03 -11.17
C LEU A 21 -46.70 32.22 -12.22
N THR A 22 -47.51 31.24 -11.80
CA THR A 22 -48.74 30.84 -12.52
C THR A 22 -49.83 30.32 -11.55
N LYS A 23 -50.59 31.26 -10.97
CA LYS A 23 -52.06 31.23 -10.75
C LYS A 23 -52.70 29.95 -10.15
N GLU A 24 -53.07 30.05 -8.87
CA GLU A 24 -54.04 29.28 -8.03
C GLU A 24 -55.29 28.67 -8.74
N PRO A 25 -56.10 27.77 -8.11
CA PRO A 25 -55.77 26.51 -7.42
C PRO A 25 -56.71 25.35 -7.88
N SER A 26 -56.17 24.13 -8.05
CA SER A 26 -56.95 22.89 -8.17
C SER A 26 -56.43 21.88 -7.14
N PRO A 27 -57.25 21.44 -6.16
CA PRO A 27 -56.79 20.61 -5.04
C PRO A 27 -56.42 19.17 -5.45
N ALA A 28 -56.60 18.79 -6.72
CA ALA A 28 -56.28 17.45 -7.21
C ALA A 28 -54.91 17.35 -7.92
N ALA A 29 -54.44 18.45 -8.52
CA ALA A 29 -53.20 18.44 -9.30
C ALA A 29 -51.96 18.43 -8.39
N THR A 30 -52.02 19.09 -7.23
CA THR A 30 -50.91 19.15 -6.26
C THR A 30 -50.63 17.81 -5.59
N ALA A 31 -51.67 17.02 -5.27
CA ALA A 31 -51.48 15.68 -4.72
C ALA A 31 -50.83 14.74 -5.75
N THR A 32 -51.24 14.81 -7.02
CA THR A 32 -50.73 13.95 -8.09
C THR A 32 -49.28 14.30 -8.45
N THR A 33 -48.93 15.59 -8.44
CA THR A 33 -47.54 16.04 -8.62
C THR A 33 -46.66 15.71 -7.41
N LEU A 34 -47.16 15.82 -6.16
CA LEU A 34 -46.42 15.38 -4.98
C LEU A 34 -46.26 13.86 -4.88
N LEU A 35 -47.26 13.08 -5.31
CA LEU A 35 -47.19 11.62 -5.45
C LEU A 35 -46.20 11.22 -6.57
N SER A 36 -46.16 11.99 -7.66
CA SER A 36 -45.17 11.81 -8.73
C SER A 36 -43.76 12.26 -8.33
N LEU A 37 -43.63 13.22 -7.40
CA LEU A 37 -42.36 13.62 -6.79
C LEU A 37 -41.90 12.61 -5.72
N ALA A 38 -42.82 11.98 -5.00
CA ALA A 38 -42.52 10.85 -4.10
C ALA A 38 -42.09 9.60 -4.88
N ALA A 39 -42.51 9.48 -6.15
CA ALA A 39 -42.01 8.48 -7.10
C ALA A 39 -40.66 8.87 -7.75
N ILE A 40 -40.08 10.04 -7.44
CA ILE A 40 -38.71 10.39 -7.84
C ILE A 40 -37.78 9.58 -6.95
N THR A 41 -37.38 8.42 -7.49
CA THR A 41 -36.19 7.65 -7.14
C THR A 41 -35.82 7.74 -5.67
N GLU A 42 -36.35 6.82 -4.87
CA GLU A 42 -35.96 6.60 -3.48
C GLU A 42 -34.44 6.33 -3.44
N VAL A 43 -33.65 7.39 -3.29
CA VAL A 43 -32.20 7.33 -3.14
C VAL A 43 -31.91 7.04 -1.68
N GLU A 44 -31.10 6.02 -1.45
CA GLU A 44 -30.65 5.62 -0.12
C GLU A 44 -29.17 5.98 0.05
N ASP A 45 -28.81 6.45 1.25
CA ASP A 45 -27.41 6.64 1.63
C ASP A 45 -26.72 5.29 1.82
N ALA A 46 -25.85 4.95 0.89
CA ALA A 46 -25.24 3.64 0.82
C ALA A 46 -23.72 3.74 1.04
N LYS A 47 -23.18 2.92 1.96
CA LYS A 47 -21.77 2.97 2.35
C LYS A 47 -20.93 2.00 1.52
N CYS A 48 -19.87 2.51 0.89
CA CYS A 48 -18.89 1.69 0.19
C CYS A 48 -18.13 0.78 1.16
N GLU A 49 -18.12 -0.53 0.90
CA GLU A 49 -17.43 -1.54 1.71
C GLU A 49 -15.89 -1.49 1.58
N CYS A 50 -15.37 -0.88 0.51
CA CYS A 50 -13.93 -0.71 0.32
C CYS A 50 -13.39 0.48 1.12
N CYS A 51 -13.91 1.67 0.84
CA CYS A 51 -13.34 2.92 1.33
C CYS A 51 -14.15 3.56 2.47
N GLY A 52 -15.37 3.10 2.73
CA GLY A 52 -16.22 3.59 3.82
C GLY A 52 -16.85 4.96 3.59
N MET A 53 -16.72 5.54 2.39
CA MET A 53 -17.47 6.74 1.99
C MET A 53 -18.93 6.39 1.73
N SER A 54 -19.84 7.30 2.06
CA SER A 54 -21.27 7.22 1.75
C SER A 54 -21.55 7.91 0.42
N GLU A 55 -22.39 7.29 -0.41
CA GLU A 55 -22.90 7.85 -1.66
C GLU A 55 -24.41 7.62 -1.74
N GLU A 56 -25.14 8.60 -2.26
CA GLU A 56 -26.57 8.48 -2.54
C GLU A 56 -26.77 7.54 -3.72
N CYS A 57 -27.43 6.40 -3.50
CA CYS A 57 -27.60 5.34 -4.48
C CYS A 57 -29.07 4.97 -4.68
N THR A 58 -29.48 4.73 -5.92
CA THR A 58 -30.78 4.10 -6.18
C THR A 58 -30.72 2.59 -5.85
N PRO A 59 -31.83 1.96 -5.42
CA PRO A 59 -31.87 0.53 -5.14
C PRO A 59 -31.49 -0.32 -6.36
N GLU A 60 -31.86 0.12 -7.56
CA GLU A 60 -31.45 -0.51 -8.82
C GLU A 60 -29.94 -0.51 -9.01
N TYR A 61 -29.28 0.61 -8.71
CA TYR A 61 -27.83 0.73 -8.77
C TYR A 61 -27.16 -0.18 -7.73
N ILE A 62 -27.66 -0.20 -6.49
CA ILE A 62 -27.15 -1.09 -5.42
C ILE A 62 -27.19 -2.55 -5.87
N ASN A 63 -28.31 -3.01 -6.44
CA ASN A 63 -28.46 -4.37 -6.91
C ASN A 63 -27.50 -4.70 -8.07
N ARG A 64 -27.34 -3.77 -9.01
CA ARG A 64 -26.38 -3.91 -10.12
C ARG A 64 -24.95 -4.02 -9.61
N VAL A 65 -24.55 -3.14 -8.69
CA VAL A 65 -23.19 -3.13 -8.11
C VAL A 65 -22.93 -4.41 -7.33
N ARG A 66 -23.85 -4.87 -6.48
CA ARG A 66 -23.70 -6.11 -5.72
C ARG A 66 -23.61 -7.35 -6.63
N SER A 67 -24.45 -7.42 -7.66
CA SER A 67 -24.39 -8.49 -8.66
C SER A 67 -23.06 -8.46 -9.41
N LYS A 68 -22.56 -7.25 -9.73
CA LYS A 68 -21.23 -7.06 -10.29
C LYS A 68 -20.19 -7.57 -9.27
N TYR A 69 -19.93 -6.89 -8.17
CA TYR A 69 -18.70 -7.04 -7.39
C TYR A 69 -18.79 -8.08 -6.26
N SER A 70 -19.16 -9.32 -6.57
CA SER A 70 -19.16 -10.44 -5.61
C SER A 70 -20.00 -10.15 -4.34
N GLY A 71 -21.17 -9.52 -4.53
CA GLY A 71 -22.08 -9.14 -3.45
C GLY A 71 -21.67 -7.87 -2.70
N LYS A 72 -20.58 -7.22 -3.09
CA LYS A 72 -20.07 -6.01 -2.43
C LYS A 72 -20.69 -4.75 -3.00
N LEU A 73 -21.10 -3.86 -2.09
CA LEU A 73 -21.48 -2.50 -2.46
C LEU A 73 -20.23 -1.61 -2.41
N ILE A 74 -19.85 -1.06 -3.56
CA ILE A 74 -18.67 -0.21 -3.71
C ILE A 74 -19.04 1.08 -4.45
N CYS A 75 -18.34 2.18 -4.13
CA CYS A 75 -18.55 3.46 -4.79
C CYS A 75 -18.06 3.47 -6.24
N GLY A 76 -18.44 4.50 -7.01
CA GLY A 76 -18.01 4.67 -8.39
C GLY A 76 -16.49 4.63 -8.57
N LEU A 77 -15.74 5.34 -7.72
CA LEU A 77 -14.26 5.36 -7.79
C LEU A 77 -13.62 4.00 -7.46
N CYS A 78 -14.20 3.26 -6.51
CA CYS A 78 -13.73 1.91 -6.20
C CYS A 78 -14.10 0.92 -7.32
N SER A 79 -15.22 1.15 -8.02
CA SER A 79 -15.64 0.33 -9.16
C SER A 79 -14.63 0.39 -10.30
N ASP A 80 -14.19 1.61 -10.64
CA ASP A 80 -13.18 1.84 -11.69
C ASP A 80 -11.84 1.21 -11.31
N ALA A 81 -11.43 1.39 -10.05
CA ALA A 81 -10.18 0.81 -9.56
C ALA A 81 -10.21 -0.74 -9.51
N VAL A 82 -11.35 -1.35 -9.22
CA VAL A 82 -11.50 -2.81 -9.30
C VAL A 82 -11.43 -3.29 -10.75
N GLU A 83 -12.05 -2.56 -11.69
CA GLU A 83 -11.96 -2.90 -13.12
C GLU A 83 -10.51 -2.85 -13.62
N GLU A 84 -9.72 -1.86 -13.17
CA GLU A 84 -8.28 -1.80 -13.45
C GLU A 84 -7.52 -3.04 -12.90
N GLU A 85 -7.89 -3.53 -11.71
CA GLU A 85 -7.31 -4.76 -11.15
C GLU A 85 -7.73 -6.01 -11.95
N ILE A 86 -8.96 -6.06 -12.47
CA ILE A 86 -9.42 -7.14 -13.36
C ILE A 86 -8.61 -7.14 -14.66
N GLU A 87 -8.37 -5.98 -15.25
CA GLU A 87 -7.57 -5.84 -16.48
C GLU A 87 -6.11 -6.29 -16.26
N LYS A 88 -5.49 -5.98 -15.11
CA LYS A 88 -4.15 -6.46 -14.77
C LYS A 88 -4.05 -7.98 -14.72
N MET A 89 -5.15 -8.64 -14.37
CA MET A 89 -5.25 -10.09 -14.27
C MET A 89 -5.72 -10.77 -15.57
N SER A 90 -5.96 -9.99 -16.63
CA SER A 90 -6.48 -10.49 -17.92
C SER A 90 -5.63 -11.60 -18.56
N ASN A 91 -4.32 -11.57 -18.31
CA ASN A 91 -3.34 -12.55 -18.80
C ASN A 91 -3.33 -13.88 -18.01
N SER A 92 -4.15 -14.01 -16.97
CA SER A 92 -4.22 -15.22 -16.15
C SER A 92 -5.39 -16.10 -16.60
N GLU A 93 -5.13 -17.41 -16.72
CA GLU A 93 -6.11 -18.48 -17.01
C GLU A 93 -6.98 -18.75 -15.78
N VAL A 94 -7.68 -17.71 -15.32
CA VAL A 94 -8.61 -17.72 -14.20
C VAL A 94 -9.98 -17.37 -14.75
N VAL A 95 -10.99 -18.14 -14.33
CA VAL A 95 -12.40 -17.91 -14.65
C VAL A 95 -12.78 -16.47 -14.31
N VAL A 96 -13.55 -15.81 -15.19
CA VAL A 96 -13.91 -14.38 -15.09
C VAL A 96 -14.45 -14.00 -13.70
N GLU A 97 -15.35 -14.80 -13.13
CA GLU A 97 -15.92 -14.56 -11.80
C GLU A 97 -14.87 -14.60 -10.68
N LYS A 98 -13.96 -15.58 -10.73
CA LYS A 98 -12.90 -15.72 -9.73
C LYS A 98 -11.89 -14.57 -9.83
N ARG A 99 -11.59 -14.12 -11.05
CA ARG A 99 -10.73 -12.95 -11.31
C ARG A 99 -11.34 -11.70 -10.67
N ARG A 100 -12.64 -11.52 -10.84
CA ARG A 100 -13.39 -10.41 -10.26
C ARG A 100 -13.37 -10.43 -8.73
N GLU A 101 -13.66 -11.58 -8.12
CA GLU A 101 -13.62 -11.72 -6.66
C GLU A 101 -12.21 -11.37 -6.11
N GLU A 102 -11.17 -11.85 -6.78
CA GLU A 102 -9.79 -11.59 -6.41
C GLU A 102 -9.41 -10.11 -6.61
N ALA A 103 -9.87 -9.47 -7.69
CA ALA A 103 -9.68 -8.03 -7.92
C ALA A 103 -10.35 -7.19 -6.82
N VAL A 104 -11.59 -7.52 -6.44
CA VAL A 104 -12.29 -6.88 -5.31
C VAL A 104 -11.48 -7.03 -4.03
N LYS A 105 -10.97 -8.24 -3.74
CA LYS A 105 -10.16 -8.52 -2.55
C LYS A 105 -8.85 -7.73 -2.52
N ILE A 106 -8.15 -7.64 -3.65
CA ILE A 106 -6.92 -6.86 -3.80
C ILE A 106 -7.20 -5.38 -3.52
N HIS A 107 -8.24 -4.83 -4.14
CA HIS A 107 -8.63 -3.43 -3.97
C HIS A 107 -9.07 -3.13 -2.53
N MET A 108 -9.88 -3.98 -1.91
CA MET A 108 -10.25 -3.84 -0.49
C MET A 108 -9.02 -3.82 0.43
N GLY A 109 -8.02 -4.66 0.16
CA GLY A 109 -6.74 -4.63 0.88
C GLY A 109 -5.99 -3.30 0.71
N ALA A 110 -5.99 -2.75 -0.50
CA ALA A 110 -5.40 -1.43 -0.77
C ALA A 110 -6.15 -0.30 -0.05
N CYS A 111 -7.49 -0.29 -0.12
CA CYS A 111 -8.33 0.67 0.61
C CYS A 111 -8.18 0.56 2.12
N ALA A 112 -8.11 -0.66 2.69
CA ALA A 112 -7.90 -0.84 4.12
C ALA A 112 -6.56 -0.25 4.58
N ARG A 113 -5.49 -0.45 3.79
CA ARG A 113 -4.18 0.17 4.05
C ARG A 113 -4.23 1.69 3.95
N PHE A 114 -4.90 2.22 2.91
CA PHE A 114 -5.06 3.66 2.71
C PHE A 114 -5.89 4.30 3.84
N ASN A 115 -6.98 3.67 4.26
CA ASN A 115 -7.82 4.17 5.35
C ASN A 115 -7.08 4.16 6.69
N LYS A 116 -6.23 3.15 6.93
CA LYS A 116 -5.45 3.04 8.17
C LYS A 116 -4.32 4.05 8.28
N LEU A 117 -3.65 4.38 7.17
CA LEU A 117 -2.42 5.19 7.15
C LEU A 117 -2.56 6.44 6.28
N GLY A 118 -3.07 6.30 5.06
CA GLY A 118 -3.19 7.39 4.08
C GLY A 118 -4.16 8.49 4.48
N ARG A 119 -5.34 8.15 5.00
CA ARG A 119 -6.32 9.16 5.46
C ARG A 119 -5.95 9.77 6.80
N SER A 120 -5.59 8.92 7.77
CA SER A 120 -5.32 9.32 9.16
C SER A 120 -3.98 10.03 9.32
N TYR A 121 -2.96 9.62 8.54
CA TYR A 121 -1.60 10.15 8.64
C TYR A 121 -0.99 10.44 7.25
N PRO A 122 -1.51 11.46 6.52
CA PRO A 122 -1.07 11.74 5.15
C PRO A 122 0.45 11.95 5.01
N VAL A 123 1.09 12.59 5.99
CA VAL A 123 2.53 12.84 6.01
C VAL A 123 3.33 11.54 6.16
N LEU A 124 2.88 10.62 7.02
CA LEU A 124 3.56 9.32 7.19
C LEU A 124 3.40 8.45 5.94
N TYR A 125 2.23 8.50 5.30
CA TYR A 125 1.98 7.80 4.05
C TYR A 125 2.88 8.32 2.91
N GLN A 126 3.03 9.65 2.79
CA GLN A 126 3.98 10.26 1.85
C GLN A 126 5.43 9.86 2.17
N ALA A 127 5.83 9.89 3.45
CA ALA A 127 7.17 9.46 3.86
C ALA A 127 7.44 7.99 3.55
N GLU A 128 6.43 7.11 3.69
CA GLU A 128 6.52 5.70 3.30
C GLU A 128 6.72 5.56 1.78
N ALA A 129 5.98 6.33 0.97
CA ALA A 129 6.15 6.34 -0.49
C ALA A 129 7.57 6.78 -0.89
N VAL A 130 8.08 7.87 -0.30
CA VAL A 130 9.45 8.34 -0.53
C VAL A 130 10.48 7.27 -0.12
N LYS A 131 10.28 6.63 1.03
CA LYS A 131 11.13 5.53 1.50
C LYS A 131 11.15 4.36 0.51
N GLU A 132 10.01 3.97 -0.06
CA GLU A 132 9.94 2.92 -1.08
C GLU A 132 10.60 3.32 -2.39
N MET A 133 10.48 4.58 -2.83
CA MET A 133 11.20 5.11 -3.98
C MET A 133 12.71 5.02 -3.80
N LEU A 134 13.22 5.45 -2.64
CA LEU A 134 14.65 5.37 -2.32
C LEU A 134 15.14 3.91 -2.28
N LYS A 135 14.38 3.00 -1.66
CA LYS A 135 14.69 1.56 -1.65
C LYS A 135 14.72 0.94 -3.05
N LYS A 136 13.76 1.28 -3.93
CA LYS A 136 13.71 0.79 -5.31
C LYS A 136 14.93 1.27 -6.10
N ARG A 137 15.33 2.54 -5.95
CA ARG A 137 16.54 3.10 -6.56
C ARG A 137 17.80 2.37 -6.09
N SER A 138 17.95 2.14 -4.78
CA SER A 138 19.08 1.38 -4.24
C SER A 138 19.17 -0.05 -4.78
N LYS A 139 18.03 -0.73 -5.00
CA LYS A 139 18.00 -2.09 -5.58
C LYS A 139 18.37 -2.13 -7.07
N LYS A 140 18.00 -1.10 -7.85
CA LYS A 140 18.39 -0.99 -9.27
C LYS A 140 19.89 -0.83 -9.42
N ILE A 141 20.51 0.03 -8.61
CA ILE A 141 21.98 0.20 -8.56
C ILE A 141 22.71 -1.12 -8.28
N ILE A 142 22.15 -2.00 -7.45
CA ILE A 142 22.75 -3.31 -7.14
C ILE A 142 22.60 -4.30 -8.31
N ARG A 143 21.52 -4.24 -9.09
CA ARG A 143 21.29 -5.14 -10.23
C ARG A 143 22.19 -4.80 -11.43
N ASP A 144 22.41 -3.51 -11.69
CA ASP A 144 23.35 -3.07 -12.74
C ASP A 144 24.81 -3.50 -12.42
N THR A 145 25.15 -3.76 -11.15
CA THR A 145 26.47 -4.32 -10.77
C THR A 145 26.58 -5.85 -10.88
N LYS A 146 25.53 -6.58 -11.28
CA LYS A 146 25.55 -8.05 -11.41
C LYS A 146 25.49 -8.57 -12.84
N SER A 147 25.32 -7.71 -13.85
CA SER A 147 25.15 -8.16 -15.25
C SER A 147 25.91 -7.33 -16.28
N SER A 148 27.13 -6.88 -15.97
CA SER A 148 28.02 -6.37 -17.01
C SER A 148 29.49 -6.58 -16.63
N GLU A 149 30.00 -7.78 -16.93
CA GLU A 149 31.33 -7.87 -17.52
C GLU A 149 31.19 -7.45 -18.98
N LYS A 150 31.24 -6.14 -19.24
CA LYS A 150 31.70 -5.46 -20.48
C LYS A 150 31.01 -4.10 -20.63
N GLY A 151 31.80 -3.05 -20.46
CA GLY A 151 31.69 -1.82 -21.25
C GLY A 151 30.68 -0.77 -20.78
N GLY A 152 31.21 0.28 -20.15
CA GLY A 152 30.84 1.66 -20.48
C GLY A 152 29.57 2.25 -19.86
N LEU A 153 29.73 2.91 -18.71
CA LEU A 153 29.43 4.34 -18.60
C LEU A 153 30.21 4.92 -17.42
N ALA A 154 31.45 5.35 -17.70
CA ALA A 154 32.19 6.20 -16.79
C ALA A 154 31.46 7.54 -16.67
N ARG A 155 30.89 7.82 -15.48
CA ARG A 155 30.70 9.18 -15.00
C ARG A 155 30.43 9.21 -13.49
N SER A 156 31.37 9.84 -12.79
CA SER A 156 31.44 10.18 -11.35
C SER A 156 32.16 9.15 -10.46
N SER A 157 33.47 9.34 -10.35
CA SER A 157 34.40 8.75 -9.37
C SER A 157 34.13 9.21 -7.92
N SER A 158 32.87 9.32 -7.49
CA SER A 158 32.59 9.52 -6.06
C SER A 158 32.51 8.14 -5.41
N CYS A 159 33.45 7.87 -4.51
CA CYS A 159 33.60 6.67 -3.68
C CYS A 159 32.37 6.31 -2.81
N MET A 160 31.22 6.96 -3.02
CA MET A 160 29.99 6.81 -2.25
C MET A 160 29.36 5.41 -2.28
N PRO A 161 29.32 4.67 -3.42
CA PRO A 161 28.73 3.32 -3.40
C PRO A 161 29.62 2.30 -2.69
N ALA A 162 30.94 2.47 -2.71
CA ALA A 162 31.88 1.62 -1.96
C ALA A 162 31.79 1.91 -0.46
N LEU A 163 31.77 3.19 -0.07
CA LEU A 163 31.62 3.62 1.32
C LEU A 163 30.25 3.22 1.90
N ALA A 164 29.16 3.31 1.13
CA ALA A 164 27.84 2.90 1.60
C ALA A 164 27.72 1.37 1.78
N LYS A 165 28.38 0.59 0.92
CA LYS A 165 28.48 -0.87 1.10
C LYS A 165 29.36 -1.21 2.31
N GLU A 166 30.48 -0.52 2.48
CA GLU A 166 31.37 -0.65 3.64
C GLU A 166 30.64 -0.32 4.95
N LEU A 167 29.91 0.80 5.02
CA LEU A 167 29.13 1.19 6.21
C LEU A 167 28.03 0.16 6.52
N LYS A 168 27.35 -0.33 5.48
CA LYS A 168 26.27 -1.30 5.63
C LYS A 168 26.79 -2.68 6.03
N ASP A 169 27.90 -3.13 5.46
CA ASP A 169 28.55 -4.39 5.84
C ASP A 169 29.14 -4.31 7.26
N GLN A 170 29.63 -3.13 7.68
CA GLN A 170 30.07 -2.89 9.05
C GLN A 170 28.91 -2.95 10.07
N LEU A 171 27.71 -2.48 9.70
CA LEU A 171 26.52 -2.52 10.56
C LEU A 171 25.82 -3.90 10.56
N ASP A 172 25.74 -4.59 9.43
CA ASP A 172 25.06 -5.89 9.29
C ASP A 172 25.97 -7.08 9.68
N ARG A 173 27.29 -6.91 9.58
CA ARG A 173 28.30 -7.94 9.87
C ARG A 173 29.51 -7.32 10.57
N PRO A 174 29.37 -6.89 11.85
CA PRO A 174 30.54 -6.46 12.61
C PRO A 174 31.60 -7.57 12.57
N ASN A 175 32.85 -7.21 12.27
CA ASN A 175 33.98 -8.14 12.24
C ASN A 175 34.34 -8.54 13.69
N ILE A 176 33.50 -9.37 14.28
CA ILE A 176 33.62 -9.84 15.67
C ILE A 176 34.90 -10.65 15.90
N LYS A 177 35.52 -11.17 14.84
CA LYS A 177 36.80 -11.89 14.95
C LYS A 177 37.99 -10.95 15.19
N GLN A 178 37.84 -9.65 14.97
CA GLN A 178 38.89 -8.64 15.11
C GLN A 178 38.45 -7.41 15.92
N MET A 179 37.43 -7.52 16.77
CA MET A 179 37.06 -6.40 17.64
C MET A 179 38.15 -6.22 18.71
N SER A 180 38.99 -5.19 18.55
CA SER A 180 40.01 -4.82 19.52
C SER A 180 39.35 -4.31 20.81
N GLU A 181 40.03 -4.49 21.95
CA GLU A 181 39.55 -3.98 23.25
C GLU A 181 39.24 -2.47 23.19
N LYS A 182 40.05 -1.72 22.44
CA LYS A 182 39.83 -0.29 22.16
C LYS A 182 38.44 -0.02 21.58
N ARG A 183 37.99 -0.81 20.60
CA ARG A 183 36.66 -0.66 19.99
C ARG A 183 35.52 -1.11 20.90
N VAL A 184 35.77 -2.02 21.84
CA VAL A 184 34.79 -2.37 22.89
C VAL A 184 34.56 -1.18 23.83
N MET A 185 35.64 -0.48 24.20
CA MET A 185 35.57 0.68 25.09
C MET A 185 34.91 1.88 24.41
N GLU A 186 35.24 2.16 23.14
CA GLU A 186 34.56 3.23 22.36
C GLU A 186 33.05 3.01 22.26
N ILE A 187 32.60 1.75 22.10
CA ILE A 187 31.16 1.43 22.06
C ILE A 187 30.51 1.62 23.43
N ALA A 188 31.19 1.21 24.51
CA ALA A 188 30.72 1.38 25.87
C ALA A 188 30.53 2.87 26.21
N GLU A 189 31.51 3.70 25.87
CA GLU A 189 31.49 5.15 26.06
C GLU A 189 30.43 5.82 25.17
N GLY A 190 30.42 5.54 23.86
CA GLY A 190 29.49 6.16 22.91
C GLY A 190 28.02 5.76 23.10
N SER A 191 27.77 4.65 23.80
CA SER A 191 26.42 4.17 24.10
C SER A 191 26.00 4.37 25.56
N ASN A 192 26.90 4.89 26.41
CA ASN A 192 26.73 5.00 27.87
C ASN A 192 26.35 3.66 28.54
N VAL A 193 27.01 2.57 28.13
CA VAL A 193 26.77 1.20 28.61
C VAL A 193 28.08 0.63 29.17
N GLY A 194 28.01 -0.14 30.26
CA GLY A 194 29.21 -0.74 30.85
C GLY A 194 29.91 -1.75 29.92
N VAL A 195 31.24 -1.77 29.93
CA VAL A 195 32.08 -2.68 29.11
C VAL A 195 31.67 -4.17 29.27
N ARG A 196 31.26 -4.57 30.48
CA ARG A 196 30.79 -5.92 30.79
C ARG A 196 29.51 -6.29 30.02
N GLU A 197 28.62 -5.33 29.83
CA GLU A 197 27.35 -5.52 29.14
C GLU A 197 27.55 -5.57 27.62
N VAL A 198 28.41 -4.71 27.06
CA VAL A 198 28.84 -4.77 25.66
C VAL A 198 29.47 -6.15 25.34
N MET A 199 30.33 -6.65 26.22
CA MET A 199 30.91 -8.00 26.08
C MET A 199 29.87 -9.12 26.20
N GLY A 200 28.83 -8.93 27.02
CA GLY A 200 27.67 -9.84 27.13
C GLY A 200 26.86 -9.91 25.83
N MET A 201 26.58 -8.75 25.22
CA MET A 201 25.90 -8.61 23.93
C MET A 201 26.71 -9.25 22.79
N LEU A 202 28.03 -9.09 22.80
CA LEU A 202 28.92 -9.68 21.80
C LEU A 202 28.93 -11.21 21.87
N LYS A 203 29.00 -11.77 23.09
CA LYS A 203 28.91 -13.22 23.34
C LYS A 203 27.56 -13.79 22.87
N THR A 204 26.44 -13.13 23.17
CA THR A 204 25.12 -13.57 22.72
C THR A 204 24.96 -13.50 21.21
N TYR A 205 25.47 -12.45 20.56
CA TYR A 205 25.50 -12.36 19.10
C TYR A 205 26.31 -13.51 18.48
N LYS A 206 27.50 -13.84 19.01
CA LYS A 206 28.34 -14.95 18.51
C LYS A 206 27.62 -16.30 18.59
N ARG A 207 26.94 -16.59 19.71
CA ARG A 207 26.10 -17.81 19.88
C ARG A 207 24.94 -17.83 18.89
N LYS A 208 24.22 -16.71 18.71
CA LYS A 208 23.10 -16.61 17.74
C LYS A 208 23.60 -16.84 16.31
N ARG A 209 24.75 -16.28 15.94
CA ARG A 209 25.37 -16.45 14.61
C ARG A 209 25.81 -17.90 14.36
N GLN A 210 26.43 -18.56 15.33
CA GLN A 210 26.76 -19.99 15.26
C GLN A 210 25.50 -20.86 15.11
N ARG A 211 24.44 -20.60 15.89
CA ARG A 211 23.15 -21.32 15.78
C ARG A 211 22.48 -21.13 14.42
N ARG A 212 22.50 -19.92 13.84
CA ARG A 212 21.99 -19.68 12.48
C ARG A 212 22.80 -20.44 11.43
N GLY A 213 24.12 -20.46 11.54
CA GLY A 213 25.00 -21.27 10.69
C GLY A 213 24.70 -22.76 10.81
N TRP A 214 24.44 -23.24 12.02
CA TRP A 214 24.03 -24.63 12.29
C TRP A 214 22.67 -24.97 11.67
N ARG A 215 21.65 -24.11 11.82
CA ARG A 215 20.33 -24.31 11.20
C ARG A 215 20.39 -24.32 9.68
N LEU A 216 21.20 -23.44 9.08
CA LEU A 216 21.45 -23.43 7.64
C LEU A 216 22.12 -24.73 7.20
N ARG A 217 23.15 -25.20 7.91
CA ARG A 217 23.84 -26.47 7.63
C ARG A 217 22.91 -27.69 7.79
N ILE A 218 22.03 -27.70 8.78
CA ILE A 218 20.99 -28.73 8.97
C ILE A 218 19.96 -28.69 7.83
N SER A 219 19.51 -27.50 7.43
CA SER A 219 18.55 -27.32 6.33
C SER A 219 19.13 -27.76 4.99
N LEU A 220 20.40 -27.43 4.70
CA LEU A 220 21.14 -27.90 3.54
C LEU A 220 21.33 -29.42 3.56
N ARG A 221 21.65 -30.01 4.71
CA ARG A 221 21.80 -31.47 4.85
C ARG A 221 20.48 -32.22 4.67
N ARG A 222 19.36 -31.71 5.21
CA ARG A 222 18.01 -32.26 4.95
C ARG A 222 17.63 -32.15 3.48
N ARG A 223 17.97 -31.05 2.83
CA ARG A 223 17.72 -30.85 1.40
C ARG A 223 18.54 -31.83 0.54
N GLN A 224 19.77 -32.17 0.92
CA GLN A 224 20.56 -33.20 0.24
C GLN A 224 19.99 -34.62 0.42
N GLN A 225 19.39 -34.93 1.58
CA GLN A 225 18.74 -36.23 1.82
C GLN A 225 17.43 -36.41 1.02
N THR A 226 16.66 -35.35 0.79
CA THR A 226 15.43 -35.42 -0.03
C THR A 226 15.71 -35.64 -1.52
N TYR A 227 16.90 -35.27 -2.02
CA TYR A 227 17.31 -35.53 -3.40
C TYR A 227 18.13 -36.82 -3.57
N GLY A 228 18.45 -37.55 -2.48
CA GLY A 228 19.24 -38.78 -2.51
C GLY A 228 18.42 -40.09 -2.54
N ASN A 229 17.11 -40.05 -2.23
CA ASN A 229 16.23 -41.23 -2.21
C ASN A 229 15.37 -41.38 -3.48
N GLY A 230 15.77 -40.75 -4.59
CA GLY A 230 15.04 -40.77 -5.87
C GLY A 230 15.67 -41.66 -6.95
N PHE A 231 16.55 -42.60 -6.61
CA PHE A 231 17.15 -43.52 -7.57
C PHE A 231 17.42 -44.91 -6.93
N SER A 232 16.38 -45.73 -6.89
CA SER A 232 16.50 -47.20 -6.95
C SER A 232 15.32 -47.71 -7.76
N LEU A 233 15.56 -47.89 -9.05
CA LEU A 233 14.93 -48.93 -9.87
C LEU A 233 15.66 -50.24 -9.59
#